data_AF-A0A5S3Z9U0-F1
#
_entry.id   AF-A0A5S3Z9U0-F1
#
_cell.length_a   1.000
_cell.length_b   1.000
_cell.length_c   1.000
_cell.angle_alpha   90.00
_cell.angle_beta   90.00
_cell.angle_gamma   90.00
#
_symmetry.space_group_name_H-M   'P 1'
#
loop_
_entity.id
_entity.type
_entity.pdbx_description
1 polymer ?
#
loop_
_entity_poly.entity_id
_entity_poly.type
_entity_poly.pdbx_seq_one_letter_code
_entity_poly.pdbx_strand_id
1 'polypeptide(L)'
;MAAVIFHGNPGSFKSATSVWFEVLPALRAGRVVVTNIEGFKVLEEIEQELNETFPESAQLWRLSSLNPEGKKLWQRWYHWMPVGALIVMDEVQGIYPNTTRFKPETCDYVHVSNYKDLLPPEWIDYHMRRLEDFKPEDLTSSDTDDLGRELFNEYGHLIYPQDLEDAYMRHRKYNWDIIACTPDINAVHKYVRSVSQYAYYHRYFDAFEFIPWFYRRPRVHEHNPALAGKIPAKHDKKVWRKVPLDVHKLYKSTATGHITKGKGKAHIGIVATIPVLLFLSTVGYLVYYFFFMEDPAQSAQARPKGSQSAVPSSRANDSRQADTRRPVSIALPYNANNAWFTGTVTKYRNGQVVGRHYTFTLDIDGSEYTANGSDFRAFGYTLTYINDCTVHARKDGERRVLHCRPQLQQERVAETYNQISIFGDDAAPSGA
;
A
#
# COMPACT_ATOMS: atom_id res chain seq x y z
N MET A 1 22.27 4.66 -2.10
CA MET A 1 21.38 4.38 -0.95
C MET A 1 21.44 5.51 0.04
N ALA A 2 20.37 5.75 0.79
CA ALA A 2 20.28 6.83 1.78
C ALA A 2 19.62 6.37 3.08
N ALA A 3 20.02 6.99 4.19
CA ALA A 3 19.27 6.97 5.44
C ALA A 3 18.53 8.31 5.56
N VAL A 4 17.21 8.28 5.68
CA VAL A 4 16.36 9.49 5.74
C VAL A 4 15.31 9.38 6.83
N ILE A 5 14.89 10.53 7.37
CA ILE A 5 13.85 10.60 8.40
C ILE A 5 12.62 11.32 7.85
N PHE A 6 11.46 10.67 7.89
CA PHE A 6 10.17 11.31 7.60
C PHE A 6 9.49 11.62 8.93
N HIS A 7 9.25 12.90 9.21
CA HIS A 7 8.61 13.26 10.47
C HIS A 7 7.51 14.30 10.36
N GLY A 8 6.61 14.30 11.34
CA GLY A 8 5.46 15.20 11.36
C GLY A 8 4.31 14.62 12.17
N ASN A 9 3.40 15.48 12.60
CA ASN A 9 2.29 15.10 13.47
C ASN A 9 1.49 13.90 12.92
N PRO A 10 0.81 13.12 13.77
CA PRO A 10 -0.16 12.12 13.32
C PRO A 10 -1.12 12.71 12.28
N GLY A 11 -1.41 11.95 11.21
CA GLY A 11 -2.22 12.44 10.09
C GLY A 11 -1.48 13.28 9.03
N SER A 12 -0.17 13.51 9.17
CA SER A 12 0.65 14.25 8.19
C SER A 12 0.96 13.51 6.89
N PHE A 13 0.44 12.29 6.69
CA PHE A 13 0.73 11.40 5.56
C PHE A 13 2.19 10.89 5.47
N LYS A 14 2.95 10.91 6.57
CA LYS A 14 4.34 10.41 6.60
C LYS A 14 4.49 8.94 6.16
N SER A 15 3.76 8.03 6.79
CA SER A 15 3.81 6.59 6.48
C SER A 15 3.18 6.30 5.11
N ALA A 16 2.13 7.04 4.72
CA ALA A 16 1.54 6.91 3.39
C ALA A 16 2.53 7.32 2.28
N THR A 17 3.32 8.37 2.53
CA THR A 17 4.35 8.84 1.60
C THR A 17 5.47 7.81 1.45
N SER A 18 5.95 7.21 2.55
CA SER A 18 6.96 6.15 2.48
C SER A 18 6.44 4.90 1.75
N VAL A 19 5.21 4.48 2.02
CA VAL A 19 4.59 3.34 1.32
C VAL A 19 4.50 3.60 -0.19
N TRP A 20 3.91 4.74 -0.58
CA TRP A 20 3.58 4.96 -1.98
C TRP A 20 4.78 5.33 -2.84
N PHE A 21 5.69 6.15 -2.31
CA PHE A 21 6.78 6.71 -3.09
C PHE A 21 8.12 6.01 -2.90
N GLU A 22 8.29 5.16 -1.87
CA GLU A 22 9.55 4.50 -1.58
C GLU A 22 9.40 2.97 -1.61
N VAL A 23 8.48 2.42 -0.80
CA VAL A 23 8.26 0.96 -0.72
C VAL A 23 7.77 0.39 -2.04
N LEU A 24 6.72 0.99 -2.62
CA LEU A 24 6.11 0.45 -3.83
C LEU A 24 7.09 0.46 -5.03
N PRO A 25 7.84 1.54 -5.32
CA PRO A 25 8.90 1.49 -6.32
C PRO A 25 9.99 0.46 -6.03
N ALA A 26 10.38 0.25 -4.77
CA ALA A 26 11.38 -0.76 -4.42
C ALA A 26 10.88 -2.19 -4.68
N LEU A 27 9.61 -2.47 -4.38
CA LEU A 27 8.98 -3.76 -4.72
C LEU A 27 8.90 -3.96 -6.23
N ARG A 28 8.54 -2.93 -7.00
CA ARG A 28 8.55 -2.97 -8.48
C ARG A 28 9.94 -3.20 -9.06
N ALA A 29 10.97 -2.73 -8.37
CA ALA A 29 12.38 -2.97 -8.72
C ALA A 29 12.89 -4.35 -8.27
N GLY A 30 12.04 -5.20 -7.67
CA GLY A 30 12.44 -6.54 -7.26
C GLY A 30 13.27 -6.58 -5.97
N ARG A 31 13.26 -5.51 -5.15
CA ARG A 31 14.01 -5.45 -3.89
C ARG A 31 13.25 -6.12 -2.75
N VAL A 32 14.02 -6.53 -1.73
CA VAL A 32 13.46 -6.91 -0.43
C VAL A 32 13.17 -5.65 0.37
N VAL A 33 11.92 -5.53 0.84
CA VAL A 33 11.49 -4.48 1.74
C VAL A 33 11.19 -5.08 3.11
N VAL A 34 11.80 -4.53 4.16
CA VAL A 34 11.56 -4.94 5.54
C VAL A 34 10.94 -3.78 6.31
N THR A 35 9.78 -4.01 6.93
CA THR A 35 9.01 -2.94 7.57
C THR A 35 8.18 -3.37 8.77
N ASN A 36 7.93 -2.44 9.69
CA ASN A 36 7.00 -2.56 10.80
C ASN A 36 5.73 -1.71 10.65
N ILE A 37 5.46 -1.14 9.46
CA ILE A 37 4.24 -0.35 9.23
C ILE A 37 3.02 -1.20 9.60
N GLU A 38 2.21 -0.70 10.51
CA GLU A 38 1.02 -1.41 10.99
C GLU A 38 -0.02 -1.56 9.87
N GLY A 39 -0.65 -2.73 9.83
CA GLY A 39 -1.73 -3.01 8.88
C GLY A 39 -1.28 -3.04 7.41
N PHE A 40 0.02 -3.14 7.14
CA PHE A 40 0.55 -3.33 5.79
C PHE A 40 0.12 -4.70 5.24
N LYS A 41 -0.43 -4.74 4.03
CA LYS A 41 -0.92 -5.99 3.41
C LYS A 41 0.23 -6.91 3.02
N VAL A 42 -0.08 -8.20 2.80
CA VAL A 42 0.88 -9.13 2.19
C VAL A 42 1.13 -8.75 0.74
N LEU A 43 2.27 -9.19 0.19
CA LEU A 43 2.70 -8.81 -1.16
C LEU A 43 1.66 -9.20 -2.22
N GLU A 44 1.03 -10.37 -2.05
CA GLU A 44 0.02 -10.92 -2.96
C GLU A 44 -1.27 -10.10 -2.96
N GLU A 45 -1.69 -9.60 -1.79
CA GLU A 45 -2.83 -8.71 -1.69
C GLU A 45 -2.52 -7.33 -2.30
N ILE A 46 -1.29 -6.84 -2.18
CA ILE A 46 -0.85 -5.60 -2.83
C ILE A 46 -0.92 -5.74 -4.36
N GLU A 47 -0.40 -6.86 -4.91
CA GLU A 47 -0.50 -7.18 -6.33
C GLU A 47 -1.97 -7.17 -6.81
N GLN A 48 -2.88 -7.76 -6.03
CA GLN A 48 -4.31 -7.78 -6.35
C GLN A 48 -4.97 -6.39 -6.28
N GLU A 49 -4.64 -5.58 -5.27
CA GLU A 49 -5.22 -4.24 -5.09
C GLU A 49 -4.77 -3.24 -6.16
N LEU A 50 -3.55 -3.42 -6.66
CA LEU A 50 -2.96 -2.58 -7.71
C LEU A 50 -3.17 -3.15 -9.12
N ASN A 51 -3.63 -4.39 -9.23
CA ASN A 51 -3.72 -5.13 -10.48
C ASN A 51 -2.37 -5.14 -11.23
N GLU A 52 -1.29 -5.37 -10.49
CA GLU A 52 0.08 -5.47 -11.02
C GLU A 52 0.79 -6.69 -10.46
N THR A 53 1.86 -7.14 -11.11
CA THR A 53 2.69 -8.26 -10.64
C THR A 53 4.10 -7.77 -10.41
N PHE A 54 4.66 -8.07 -9.23
CA PHE A 54 6.05 -7.74 -8.91
C PHE A 54 7.01 -8.83 -9.40
N PRO A 55 8.29 -8.49 -9.62
CA PRO A 55 9.32 -9.48 -9.93
C PRO A 55 9.40 -10.59 -8.88
N GLU A 56 9.82 -11.79 -9.27
CA GLU A 56 9.97 -12.92 -8.34
C GLU A 56 10.97 -12.67 -7.21
N SER A 57 11.96 -11.81 -7.46
CA SER A 57 12.94 -11.40 -6.46
C SER A 57 12.37 -10.45 -5.40
N ALA A 58 11.22 -9.81 -5.65
CA ALA A 58 10.59 -8.89 -4.70
C ALA A 58 10.11 -9.65 -3.47
N GLN A 59 10.47 -9.15 -2.28
CA GLN A 59 9.97 -9.71 -1.02
C GLN A 59 9.54 -8.60 -0.08
N LEU A 60 8.54 -8.91 0.74
CA LEU A 60 8.01 -8.00 1.74
C LEU A 60 8.00 -8.68 3.10
N TRP A 61 8.94 -8.29 3.96
CA TRP A 61 9.09 -8.81 5.31
C TRP A 61 8.43 -7.84 6.29
N ARG A 62 7.38 -8.30 6.96
CA ARG A 62 6.61 -7.50 7.92
C ARG A 62 6.91 -8.01 9.32
N LEU A 63 7.51 -7.17 10.15
CA LEU A 63 7.85 -7.49 11.54
C LEU A 63 7.29 -6.41 12.45
N SER A 64 6.40 -6.76 13.39
CA SER A 64 5.87 -5.78 14.34
C SER A 64 6.94 -5.32 15.32
N SER A 65 6.93 -4.03 15.69
CA SER A 65 7.76 -3.49 16.77
C SER A 65 6.99 -3.29 18.08
N LEU A 66 5.72 -3.71 18.15
CA LEU A 66 4.86 -3.54 19.32
C LEU A 66 5.10 -4.60 20.40
N ASN A 67 5.48 -5.81 20.00
CA ASN A 67 5.78 -6.89 20.93
C ASN A 67 7.25 -6.83 21.38
N PRO A 68 7.60 -7.36 22.58
CA PRO A 68 8.95 -7.27 23.11
C PRO A 68 10.02 -7.93 22.22
N GLU A 69 9.70 -9.07 21.62
CA GLU A 69 10.63 -9.83 20.74
C GLU A 69 10.92 -9.08 19.45
N GLY A 70 9.88 -8.62 18.76
CA GLY A 70 9.97 -7.82 17.55
C GLY A 70 10.66 -6.49 17.80
N LYS A 71 10.40 -5.83 18.95
CA LYS A 71 11.17 -4.65 19.36
C LYS A 71 12.66 -4.98 19.53
N LYS A 72 13.00 -6.10 20.18
CA LYS A 72 14.38 -6.57 20.35
C LYS A 72 15.06 -6.86 19.01
N LEU A 73 14.34 -7.46 18.07
CA LEU A 73 14.79 -7.73 16.70
C LEU A 73 15.00 -6.43 15.92
N TRP A 74 14.08 -5.46 16.01
CA TRP A 74 14.21 -4.16 15.36
C TRP A 74 15.36 -3.34 15.89
N GLN A 75 15.62 -3.39 17.20
CA GLN A 75 16.80 -2.74 17.80
C GLN A 75 18.12 -3.32 17.31
N ARG A 76 18.10 -4.55 16.80
CA ARG A 76 19.24 -5.33 16.28
C ARG A 76 19.03 -5.71 14.82
N TRP A 77 18.30 -4.90 14.06
CA TRP A 77 17.89 -5.22 12.69
C TRP A 77 19.08 -5.60 11.80
N TYR A 78 20.23 -4.95 12.00
CA TYR A 78 21.45 -5.20 11.24
C TYR A 78 22.00 -6.61 11.45
N HIS A 79 21.62 -7.35 12.50
CA HIS A 79 22.13 -8.71 12.72
C HIS A 79 21.60 -9.71 11.69
N TRP A 80 20.44 -9.43 11.10
CA TRP A 80 19.68 -10.37 10.28
C TRP A 80 19.19 -9.76 8.96
N MET A 81 19.47 -8.48 8.72
CA MET A 81 19.04 -7.78 7.51
C MET A 81 19.85 -8.24 6.29
N PRO A 82 19.23 -8.67 5.18
CA PRO A 82 19.96 -9.04 3.97
C PRO A 82 20.56 -7.81 3.30
N VAL A 83 21.70 -8.00 2.64
CA VAL A 83 22.35 -6.98 1.81
C VAL A 83 21.39 -6.50 0.71
N GLY A 84 21.33 -5.19 0.46
CA GLY A 84 20.48 -4.60 -0.58
C GLY A 84 19.03 -4.31 -0.17
N ALA A 85 18.64 -4.58 1.08
CA ALA A 85 17.28 -4.33 1.57
C ALA A 85 16.90 -2.83 1.62
N LEU A 86 15.62 -2.54 1.37
CA LEU A 86 14.98 -1.28 1.79
C LEU A 86 14.33 -1.51 3.16
N ILE A 87 14.64 -0.65 4.11
CA ILE A 87 14.24 -0.78 5.51
C ILE A 87 13.35 0.40 5.86
N VAL A 88 12.11 0.14 6.27
CA VAL A 88 11.16 1.20 6.65
C VAL A 88 10.68 0.98 8.07
N MET A 89 11.20 1.79 8.99
CA MET A 89 10.88 1.77 10.42
C MET A 89 9.87 2.88 10.74
N ASP A 90 8.60 2.53 10.90
CA ASP A 90 7.59 3.44 11.44
C ASP A 90 7.65 3.55 12.97
N GLU A 91 7.24 4.71 13.48
CA GLU A 91 7.31 5.07 14.90
C GLU A 91 8.68 4.77 15.52
N VAL A 92 9.76 5.17 14.83
CA VAL A 92 11.16 4.80 15.17
C VAL A 92 11.58 5.23 16.58
N GLN A 93 10.97 6.26 17.17
CA GLN A 93 11.21 6.67 18.55
C GLN A 93 10.77 5.60 19.57
N GLY A 94 9.86 4.69 19.18
CA GLY A 94 9.49 3.53 19.99
C GLY A 94 10.57 2.45 20.01
N ILE A 95 11.38 2.36 18.94
CA ILE A 95 12.51 1.42 18.80
C ILE A 95 13.77 2.02 19.42
N TYR A 96 14.08 3.27 19.04
CA TYR A 96 15.26 4.05 19.43
C TYR A 96 14.87 5.36 20.12
N PRO A 97 14.35 5.30 21.36
CA PRO A 97 13.97 6.50 22.08
C PRO A 97 15.22 7.30 22.48
N ASN A 98 15.14 8.63 22.38
CA ASN A 98 16.16 9.56 22.87
C ASN A 98 16.08 9.69 24.39
N THR A 99 16.36 8.59 25.09
CA THR A 99 16.28 8.50 26.55
C THR A 99 17.52 7.80 27.08
N THR A 100 17.94 8.13 28.31
CA THR A 100 19.09 7.51 28.97
C THR A 100 18.93 6.01 29.24
N ARG A 101 17.70 5.48 29.12
CA ARG A 101 17.39 4.06 29.29
C ARG A 101 17.80 3.21 28.09
N PHE A 102 17.79 3.79 26.89
CA PHE A 102 18.23 3.09 25.70
C PHE A 102 19.73 3.28 25.54
N LYS A 103 20.46 2.17 25.59
CA LYS A 103 21.92 2.10 25.43
C LYS A 103 22.23 1.33 24.15
N PRO A 104 22.53 2.01 23.04
CA PRO A 104 22.89 1.36 21.77
C PRO A 104 24.03 0.35 21.93
N GLU A 105 24.95 0.59 22.86
CA GLU A 105 26.12 -0.23 23.17
C GLU A 105 25.75 -1.59 23.77
N THR A 106 24.47 -1.84 24.07
CA THR A 106 23.97 -3.15 24.54
C THR A 106 23.40 -4.00 23.40
N CYS A 107 23.50 -3.50 22.16
CA CYS A 107 23.00 -4.16 20.96
C CYS A 107 24.14 -4.82 20.18
N ASP A 108 25.20 -5.30 20.81
CA ASP A 108 26.34 -5.89 20.11
C ASP A 108 25.94 -6.99 19.12
N TYR A 109 26.62 -6.98 17.98
CA TYR A 109 26.38 -7.91 16.88
C TYR A 109 26.47 -9.36 17.34
N VAL A 110 25.46 -10.14 16.97
CA VAL A 110 25.49 -11.59 17.02
C VAL A 110 25.04 -12.14 15.68
N HIS A 111 25.64 -13.26 15.29
CA HIS A 111 25.35 -13.90 14.02
C HIS A 111 23.86 -14.29 13.91
N VAL A 112 23.30 -14.18 12.70
CA VAL A 112 21.87 -14.39 12.41
C VAL A 112 21.34 -15.74 12.91
N SER A 113 22.21 -16.77 13.01
CA SER A 113 21.85 -18.09 13.55
C SER A 113 21.33 -18.06 14.99
N ASN A 114 21.62 -17.02 15.77
CA ASN A 114 21.10 -16.84 17.13
C ASN A 114 19.61 -16.45 17.15
N TYR A 115 19.01 -16.19 15.99
CA TYR A 115 17.60 -15.81 15.85
C TYR A 115 16.73 -16.90 15.21
N LYS A 116 17.23 -18.15 15.10
CA LYS A 116 16.49 -19.29 14.50
C LYS A 116 15.12 -19.52 15.13
N ASP A 117 14.98 -19.26 16.42
CA ASP A 117 13.71 -19.45 17.15
C ASP A 117 12.76 -18.24 17.04
N LEU A 118 13.26 -17.09 16.57
CA LEU A 118 12.52 -15.82 16.52
C LEU A 118 12.19 -15.35 15.10
N LEU A 119 13.03 -15.69 14.12
CA LEU A 119 12.87 -15.31 12.72
C LEU A 119 12.39 -16.51 11.89
N PRO A 120 11.56 -16.27 10.86
CA PRO A 120 11.22 -17.32 9.90
C PRO A 120 12.48 -17.93 9.26
N PRO A 121 12.55 -19.26 9.11
CA PRO A 121 13.71 -19.93 8.49
C PRO A 121 14.02 -19.37 7.10
N GLU A 122 12.98 -19.06 6.31
CA GLU A 122 13.11 -18.49 4.97
C GLU A 122 13.89 -17.16 4.94
N TRP A 123 13.78 -16.33 5.99
CA TRP A 123 14.50 -15.05 6.06
C TRP A 123 15.98 -15.27 6.35
N ILE A 124 16.29 -16.24 7.22
CA ILE A 124 17.66 -16.64 7.54
C ILE A 124 18.32 -17.24 6.30
N ASP A 125 17.64 -18.15 5.61
CA ASP A 125 18.14 -18.78 4.39
C ASP A 125 18.33 -17.77 3.27
N TYR A 126 17.41 -16.80 3.13
CA TYR A 126 17.58 -15.70 2.19
C TYR A 126 18.79 -14.83 2.54
N HIS A 127 18.96 -14.47 3.81
CA HIS A 127 20.12 -13.71 4.27
C HIS A 127 21.42 -14.42 3.94
N MET A 128 21.54 -15.72 4.25
CA MET A 128 22.74 -16.50 3.97
C MET A 128 23.04 -16.58 2.47
N ARG A 129 22.04 -16.89 1.65
CA ARG A 129 22.21 -16.92 0.18
C ARG A 129 22.69 -15.57 -0.35
N ARG A 130 22.17 -14.47 0.19
CA ARG A 130 22.63 -13.14 -0.21
C ARG A 130 24.08 -12.88 0.15
N LEU A 131 24.61 -13.43 1.24
CA LEU A 131 26.04 -13.29 1.55
C LEU A 131 26.92 -13.98 0.52
N GLU A 132 26.49 -15.13 0.01
CA GLU A 132 27.20 -15.85 -1.06
C GLU A 132 27.24 -15.04 -2.37
N ASP A 133 26.16 -14.34 -2.73
CA ASP A 133 26.12 -13.48 -3.94
C ASP A 133 27.20 -12.37 -3.93
N PHE A 134 27.66 -11.94 -2.74
CA PHE A 134 28.64 -10.86 -2.56
C PHE A 134 30.03 -11.37 -2.16
N LYS A 135 30.24 -12.69 -2.15
CA LYS A 135 31.54 -13.29 -1.87
C LYS A 135 32.46 -13.08 -3.09
N PRO A 136 33.64 -12.45 -2.93
CA PRO A 136 34.57 -12.30 -4.04
C PRO A 136 35.13 -13.66 -4.46
N GLU A 137 35.23 -13.89 -5.78
CA GLU A 137 35.83 -15.12 -6.33
C GLU A 137 37.34 -15.17 -6.03
N ASP A 138 38.01 -14.03 -6.19
CA ASP A 138 39.42 -13.83 -5.87
C ASP A 138 39.58 -12.58 -4.99
N LEU A 139 40.36 -12.68 -3.91
CA LEU A 139 40.72 -11.52 -3.10
C LEU A 139 41.74 -10.67 -3.86
N THR A 140 41.42 -9.38 -4.02
CA THR A 140 42.35 -8.45 -4.65
C THR A 140 43.25 -7.79 -3.59
N SER A 141 44.35 -7.17 -4.01
CA SER A 141 45.18 -6.33 -3.12
C SER A 141 44.43 -5.19 -2.43
N SER A 142 43.21 -4.86 -2.87
CA SER A 142 42.35 -3.85 -2.24
C SER A 142 41.43 -4.41 -1.14
N ASP A 143 41.35 -5.74 -1.01
CA ASP A 143 40.49 -6.43 -0.04
C ASP A 143 41.22 -6.83 1.25
N THR A 144 42.54 -6.60 1.28
CA THR A 144 43.42 -6.83 2.42
C THR A 144 44.02 -5.50 2.86
N ASP A 145 43.96 -5.20 4.15
CA ASP A 145 44.62 -4.02 4.70
C ASP A 145 46.14 -4.20 4.83
N ASP A 146 46.86 -3.11 5.10
CA ASP A 146 48.33 -3.14 5.30
C ASP A 146 48.77 -3.98 6.52
N LEU A 147 47.84 -4.39 7.39
CA LEU A 147 48.07 -5.31 8.51
C LEU A 147 47.82 -6.77 8.13
N GLY A 148 47.51 -7.06 6.86
CA GLY A 148 47.20 -8.39 6.36
C GLY A 148 45.81 -8.91 6.75
N ARG A 149 44.90 -8.03 7.19
CA ARG A 149 43.53 -8.40 7.57
C ARG A 149 42.59 -8.21 6.39
N GLU A 150 41.80 -9.24 6.13
CA GLU A 150 40.77 -9.20 5.10
C GLU A 150 39.56 -8.37 5.54
N LEU A 151 38.92 -7.71 4.58
CA LEU A 151 37.64 -7.00 4.79
C LEU A 151 36.44 -7.96 4.93
N PHE A 152 36.69 -9.26 4.76
CA PHE A 152 35.76 -10.37 4.84
C PHE A 152 36.05 -11.24 6.06
N ASN A 153 35.06 -12.01 6.51
CA ASN A 153 35.24 -12.97 7.61
C ASN A 153 35.97 -14.23 7.12
N GLU A 154 36.23 -15.17 8.03
CA GLU A 154 36.87 -16.47 7.75
C GLU A 154 36.16 -17.33 6.68
N TYR A 155 34.89 -17.03 6.36
CA TYR A 155 34.11 -17.71 5.33
C TYR A 155 34.08 -16.96 3.99
N GLY A 156 34.75 -15.80 3.90
CA GLY A 156 34.72 -14.90 2.74
C GLY A 156 33.46 -14.04 2.66
N HIS A 157 32.63 -14.00 3.70
CA HIS A 157 31.44 -13.15 3.74
C HIS A 157 31.76 -11.75 4.23
N LEU A 158 30.93 -10.79 3.82
CA LEU A 158 31.01 -9.42 4.33
C LEU A 158 30.89 -9.39 5.85
N ILE A 159 31.86 -8.77 6.53
CA ILE A 159 31.77 -8.48 7.96
C ILE A 159 30.65 -7.46 8.16
N TYR A 160 29.66 -7.81 8.96
CA TYR A 160 28.50 -6.98 9.32
C TYR A 160 28.82 -5.96 10.44
N PRO A 161 28.00 -4.91 10.60
CA PRO A 161 28.28 -3.87 11.60
C PRO A 161 28.25 -4.40 13.02
N GLN A 162 29.18 -3.94 13.86
CA GLN A 162 29.31 -4.40 15.25
C GLN A 162 28.20 -3.85 16.16
N ASP A 163 27.77 -2.63 15.91
CA ASP A 163 26.76 -1.94 16.70
C ASP A 163 25.83 -1.09 15.82
N LEU A 164 24.86 -0.43 16.46
CA LEU A 164 23.85 0.39 15.80
C LEU A 164 24.47 1.62 15.10
N GLU A 165 25.51 2.22 15.67
CA GLU A 165 26.14 3.41 15.10
C GLU A 165 26.87 3.03 13.82
N ASP A 166 27.65 1.95 13.85
CA ASP A 166 28.34 1.40 12.68
C ASP A 166 27.35 0.96 11.60
N ALA A 167 26.21 0.38 11.99
CA ALA A 167 25.16 -0.04 11.06
C ALA A 167 24.57 1.14 10.28
N TYR A 168 24.33 2.27 10.94
CA TYR A 168 23.89 3.47 10.26
C TYR A 168 25.03 4.12 9.47
N MET A 169 26.25 4.23 10.01
CA MET A 169 27.36 4.91 9.32
C MET A 169 27.81 4.18 8.06
N ARG A 170 27.83 2.85 8.09
CA ARG A 170 28.26 1.99 6.99
C ARG A 170 27.12 1.38 6.21
N HIS A 171 25.88 1.86 6.38
CA HIS A 171 24.70 1.30 5.71
C HIS A 171 24.86 1.16 4.18
N ARG A 172 25.64 2.06 3.56
CA ARG A 172 25.95 2.04 2.13
C ARG A 172 26.84 0.88 1.70
N LYS A 173 27.73 0.38 2.58
CA LYS A 173 28.57 -0.82 2.32
C LYS A 173 27.71 -2.05 2.02
N TYR A 174 26.56 -2.14 2.67
CA TYR A 174 25.61 -3.26 2.53
C TYR A 174 24.45 -2.93 1.60
N ASN A 175 24.52 -1.83 0.85
CA ASN A 175 23.47 -1.37 -0.05
C ASN A 175 22.09 -1.24 0.63
N TRP A 176 22.06 -0.85 1.91
CA TRP A 176 20.82 -0.63 2.65
C TRP A 176 20.28 0.78 2.43
N ASP A 177 18.98 0.88 2.17
CA ASP A 177 18.24 2.13 2.24
C ASP A 177 17.40 2.14 3.51
N ILE A 178 17.46 3.21 4.29
CA ILE A 178 16.78 3.30 5.59
C ILE A 178 15.83 4.48 5.59
N ILE A 179 14.56 4.24 5.88
CA ILE A 179 13.54 5.26 6.05
C ILE A 179 12.96 5.12 7.45
N ALA A 180 13.24 6.10 8.30
CA ALA A 180 12.69 6.16 9.65
C ALA A 180 11.52 7.15 9.68
N CYS A 181 10.32 6.69 10.07
CA CYS A 181 9.15 7.54 10.24
C CYS A 181 8.91 7.82 11.73
N THR A 182 8.63 9.07 12.09
CA THR A 182 8.37 9.47 13.49
C THR A 182 7.44 10.68 13.60
N PRO A 183 6.60 10.80 14.65
CA PRO A 183 5.85 12.02 14.91
C PRO A 183 6.75 13.18 15.37
N ASP A 184 7.86 12.89 16.06
CA ASP A 184 8.78 13.90 16.58
C ASP A 184 10.23 13.44 16.45
N ILE A 185 10.97 14.08 15.56
CA ILE A 185 12.39 13.80 15.33
C ILE A 185 13.25 13.94 16.60
N ASN A 186 12.88 14.80 17.55
CA ASN A 186 13.67 14.97 18.77
C ASN A 186 13.55 13.80 19.75
N ALA A 187 12.49 13.00 19.63
CA ALA A 187 12.28 11.80 20.42
C ALA A 187 13.12 10.62 19.89
N VAL A 188 13.72 10.74 18.71
CA VAL A 188 14.58 9.70 18.10
C VAL A 188 16.01 9.83 18.60
N HIS A 189 16.63 8.70 18.92
CA HIS A 189 18.00 8.64 19.39
C HIS A 189 18.99 9.33 18.44
N LYS A 190 20.01 9.99 19.01
CA LYS A 190 20.97 10.80 18.27
C LYS A 190 21.69 10.06 17.14
N TYR A 191 22.07 8.79 17.32
CA TYR A 191 22.80 8.02 16.30
C TYR A 191 22.01 7.83 15.00
N VAL A 192 20.69 7.62 15.10
CA VAL A 192 19.82 7.54 13.92
C VAL A 192 19.75 8.90 13.22
N ARG A 193 19.67 9.98 13.99
CA ARG A 193 19.56 11.35 13.47
C ARG A 193 20.86 11.85 12.84
N SER A 194 22.00 11.70 13.51
CA SER A 194 23.28 12.27 13.08
C SER A 194 23.79 11.66 11.78
N VAL A 195 23.41 10.42 11.49
CA VAL A 195 23.86 9.69 10.30
C VAL A 195 22.85 9.77 9.15
N SER A 196 21.59 10.11 9.44
CA SER A 196 20.61 10.35 8.39
C SER A 196 21.05 11.52 7.50
N GLN A 197 20.97 11.33 6.20
CA GLN A 197 21.38 12.32 5.22
C GLN A 197 20.46 13.55 5.24
N TYR A 198 19.15 13.30 5.25
CA TYR A 198 18.12 14.33 5.25
C TYR A 198 16.93 13.94 6.12
N ALA A 199 16.26 14.97 6.65
CA ALA A 199 14.97 14.82 7.29
C ALA A 199 13.91 15.60 6.50
N TYR A 200 12.74 15.01 6.34
CA TYR A 200 11.62 15.56 5.60
C TYR A 200 10.48 15.82 6.58
N TYR A 201 10.14 17.08 6.77
CA TYR A 201 9.02 17.47 7.62
C TYR A 201 7.72 17.46 6.82
N HIS A 202 6.79 16.61 7.24
CA HIS A 202 5.46 16.46 6.67
C HIS A 202 4.43 17.26 7.46
N ARG A 203 3.74 18.16 6.76
CA ARG A 203 2.61 18.91 7.31
C ARG A 203 1.41 18.82 6.39
N TYR A 204 0.34 18.21 6.88
CA TYR A 204 -0.96 18.24 6.22
C TYR A 204 -1.80 19.39 6.76
N PHE A 205 -2.56 20.03 5.88
CA PHE A 205 -3.44 21.14 6.21
C PHE A 205 -4.90 20.68 6.09
N ASP A 206 -5.34 19.93 7.09
CA ASP A 206 -6.70 19.39 7.22
C ASP A 206 -7.79 20.47 7.14
N ALA A 207 -7.57 21.64 7.71
CA ALA A 207 -8.49 22.77 7.62
C ALA A 207 -8.77 23.21 6.18
N PHE A 208 -7.83 23.00 5.25
CA PHE A 208 -7.97 23.34 3.83
C PHE A 208 -8.34 22.12 2.97
N GLU A 209 -8.74 21.01 3.57
CA GLU A 209 -9.11 19.79 2.84
C GLU A 209 -10.28 20.01 1.86
N PHE A 210 -11.15 20.99 2.13
CA PHE A 210 -12.24 21.37 1.22
C PHE A 210 -11.74 21.96 -0.11
N ILE A 211 -10.52 22.47 -0.15
CA ILE A 211 -9.89 22.98 -1.37
C ILE A 211 -9.26 21.81 -2.12
N PRO A 212 -9.66 21.52 -3.38
CA PRO A 212 -9.17 20.37 -4.14
C PRO A 212 -7.65 20.30 -4.30
N TRP A 213 -6.99 21.45 -4.29
CA TRP A 213 -5.52 21.54 -4.38
C TRP A 213 -4.83 20.98 -3.13
N PHE A 214 -5.31 21.27 -1.92
CA PHE A 214 -4.68 20.82 -0.67
C PHE A 214 -5.09 19.40 -0.25
N TYR A 215 -6.15 18.87 -0.86
CA TYR A 215 -6.66 17.52 -0.60
C TYR A 215 -5.58 16.44 -0.79
N ARG A 216 -5.19 15.78 0.32
CA ARG A 216 -4.13 14.76 0.39
C ARG A 216 -2.79 15.21 -0.20
N ARG A 217 -2.50 16.50 -0.16
CA ARG A 217 -1.20 17.06 -0.53
C ARG A 217 -0.50 17.57 0.72
N PRO A 218 0.23 16.72 1.47
CA PRO A 218 1.10 17.21 2.52
C PRO A 218 2.15 18.14 1.92
N ARG A 219 2.47 19.21 2.66
CA ARG A 219 3.66 20.01 2.43
C ARG A 219 4.85 19.27 3.00
N VAL A 220 5.85 19.06 2.17
CA VAL A 220 7.11 18.44 2.53
C VAL A 220 8.23 19.44 2.30
N HIS A 221 9.13 19.57 3.26
CA HIS A 221 10.39 20.28 3.05
C HIS A 221 11.53 19.53 3.73
N GLU A 222 12.69 19.58 3.09
CA GLU A 222 13.92 18.97 3.55
C GLU A 222 14.61 19.85 4.58
N HIS A 223 15.28 19.26 5.57
CA HIS A 223 16.15 19.94 6.51
C HIS A 223 17.19 18.99 7.11
N ASN A 224 18.15 19.56 7.85
CA ASN A 224 19.13 18.80 8.60
C ASN A 224 18.47 17.98 9.74
N PRO A 225 18.66 16.65 9.82
CA PRO A 225 18.11 15.79 10.89
C PRO A 225 18.53 16.13 12.34
N ALA A 226 19.66 16.81 12.52
CA ALA A 226 20.10 17.29 13.82
C ALA A 226 19.19 18.40 14.37
N LEU A 227 18.37 19.02 13.53
CA LEU A 227 17.43 20.07 13.89
C LEU A 227 15.99 19.56 13.91
N ALA A 228 15.11 20.26 14.62
CA ALA A 228 13.68 19.94 14.64
C ALA A 228 12.98 20.22 13.30
N GLY A 229 13.46 21.19 12.51
CA GLY A 229 13.01 21.43 11.12
C GLY A 229 11.53 21.71 10.89
N LYS A 230 10.73 22.04 11.91
CA LYS A 230 9.27 22.22 11.78
C LYS A 230 8.88 23.43 10.90
N ILE A 231 9.73 24.45 10.86
CA ILE A 231 9.51 25.68 10.09
C ILE A 231 10.52 25.70 8.95
N PRO A 232 10.07 25.75 7.68
CA PRO A 232 10.96 25.87 6.54
C PRO A 232 11.59 27.27 6.52
N ALA A 233 12.88 27.34 6.22
CA ALA A 233 13.56 28.58 5.88
C ALA A 233 13.03 29.17 4.56
N LYS A 234 13.35 30.44 4.30
CA LYS A 234 12.86 31.14 3.10
C LYS A 234 13.33 30.48 1.79
N HIS A 235 14.51 29.87 1.79
CA HIS A 235 15.13 29.23 0.62
C HIS A 235 14.86 27.72 0.52
N ASP A 236 14.22 27.11 1.52
CA ASP A 236 13.95 25.66 1.50
C ASP A 236 12.90 25.34 0.43
N LYS A 237 13.22 24.32 -0.38
CA LYS A 237 12.31 23.83 -1.40
C LYS A 237 11.12 23.13 -0.75
N LYS A 238 9.92 23.65 -1.01
CA LYS A 238 8.65 23.07 -0.55
C LYS A 238 8.05 22.22 -1.65
N VAL A 239 7.82 20.95 -1.37
CA VAL A 239 7.19 19.99 -2.29
C VAL A 239 5.79 19.66 -1.81
N TRP A 240 4.82 19.71 -2.72
CA TRP A 240 3.42 19.38 -2.46
C TRP A 240 3.01 18.17 -3.29
N ARG A 241 3.42 16.99 -2.84
CA ARG A 241 3.16 15.73 -3.55
C ARG A 241 1.81 15.18 -3.12
N LYS A 242 0.93 14.90 -4.08
CA LYS A 242 -0.39 14.31 -3.79
C LYS A 242 -0.23 12.83 -3.51
N VAL A 243 -0.68 12.40 -2.34
CA VAL A 243 -0.72 11.00 -1.93
C VAL A 243 -1.99 10.37 -2.50
N PRO A 244 -1.92 9.34 -3.37
CA PRO A 244 -3.10 8.68 -3.97
C PRO A 244 -3.97 7.98 -2.93
N LEU A 245 -5.26 7.72 -3.25
CA LEU A 245 -6.16 7.03 -2.32
C LEU A 245 -5.80 5.55 -2.21
N ASP A 246 -5.27 5.00 -3.31
CA ASP A 246 -4.87 3.61 -3.42
C ASP A 246 -3.79 3.23 -2.40
N VAL A 247 -3.03 4.19 -1.86
CA VAL A 247 -2.09 3.90 -0.77
C VAL A 247 -2.80 3.27 0.43
N HIS A 248 -4.02 3.70 0.74
CA HIS A 248 -4.80 3.18 1.86
C HIS A 248 -5.41 1.80 1.56
N LYS A 249 -5.35 1.35 0.30
CA LYS A 249 -5.61 -0.05 -0.06
C LYS A 249 -4.43 -0.93 0.31
N LEU A 250 -3.21 -0.40 0.34
CA LEU A 250 -2.00 -1.16 0.61
C LEU A 250 -1.72 -1.32 2.11
N TYR A 251 -2.21 -0.37 2.92
CA TYR A 251 -2.03 -0.41 4.36
C TYR A 251 -3.19 0.22 5.13
N LYS A 252 -3.55 -0.36 6.28
CA LYS A 252 -4.57 0.19 7.18
C LYS A 252 -3.94 1.30 8.04
N SER A 253 -4.28 2.56 7.75
CA SER A 253 -3.61 3.71 8.37
C SER A 253 -3.90 3.96 9.85
N THR A 254 -4.83 3.23 10.47
CA THR A 254 -5.02 3.09 11.92
C THR A 254 -5.87 1.85 12.20
N ALA A 255 -5.66 1.17 13.35
CA ALA A 255 -6.54 0.09 13.80
C ALA A 255 -8.01 0.54 13.98
N THR A 256 -8.25 1.84 14.12
CA THR A 256 -9.56 2.46 14.36
C THR A 256 -10.33 2.88 13.09
N GLY A 257 -9.78 2.70 11.89
CA GLY A 257 -10.53 2.80 10.62
C GLY A 257 -11.04 4.20 10.22
N HIS A 258 -10.72 5.27 10.96
CA HIS A 258 -11.39 6.58 10.80
C HIS A 258 -10.92 7.46 9.63
N ILE A 259 -9.93 7.06 8.82
CA ILE A 259 -9.32 7.95 7.80
C ILE A 259 -9.91 7.78 6.39
N THR A 260 -10.82 6.84 6.16
CA THR A 260 -11.42 6.61 4.83
C THR A 260 -12.79 7.26 4.65
N LYS A 261 -12.89 8.57 4.88
CA LYS A 261 -13.98 9.33 4.23
C LYS A 261 -13.55 9.67 2.82
N GLY A 262 -13.73 8.72 1.90
CA GLY A 262 -13.85 9.05 0.49
C GLY A 262 -15.01 10.03 0.37
N LYS A 263 -14.73 11.33 0.22
CA LYS A 263 -15.77 12.28 -0.15
C LYS A 263 -16.24 11.85 -1.53
N GLY A 264 -17.42 11.22 -1.58
CA GLY A 264 -18.20 11.14 -2.81
C GLY A 264 -18.18 12.53 -3.42
N LYS A 265 -17.87 12.60 -4.72
CA LYS A 265 -17.65 13.83 -5.49
C LYS A 265 -18.55 14.93 -4.92
N ALA A 266 -17.96 15.85 -4.15
CA ALA A 266 -18.67 17.07 -3.82
C ALA A 266 -18.81 17.74 -5.18
N HIS A 267 -19.99 17.60 -5.79
CA HIS A 267 -20.45 18.55 -6.77
C HIS A 267 -20.42 19.87 -6.01
N ILE A 268 -19.28 20.58 -6.07
CA ILE A 268 -19.22 22.01 -5.80
C ILE A 268 -20.13 22.56 -6.89
N GLY A 269 -21.40 22.61 -6.53
CA GLY A 269 -22.47 22.88 -7.44
C GLY A 269 -22.18 24.25 -8.02
N ILE A 270 -22.31 24.33 -9.34
CA ILE A 270 -22.59 25.56 -10.08
C ILE A 270 -23.66 26.43 -9.36
N VAL A 271 -24.46 25.82 -8.47
CA VAL A 271 -25.40 26.46 -7.54
C VAL A 271 -24.75 27.50 -6.59
N ALA A 272 -23.46 27.40 -6.23
CA ALA A 272 -22.79 28.38 -5.35
C ALA A 272 -22.02 29.48 -6.11
N THR A 273 -21.67 29.26 -7.39
CA THR A 273 -20.99 30.29 -8.20
C THR A 273 -21.97 31.30 -8.78
N ILE A 274 -23.20 30.88 -9.11
CA ILE A 274 -24.27 31.77 -9.59
C ILE A 274 -24.59 32.90 -8.59
N PRO A 275 -24.84 32.66 -7.29
CA PRO A 275 -25.14 33.73 -6.35
C PRO A 275 -23.94 34.66 -6.10
N VAL A 276 -22.70 34.14 -6.13
CA VAL A 276 -21.49 34.97 -5.99
C VAL A 276 -21.27 35.86 -7.21
N LEU A 277 -21.49 35.34 -8.42
CA LEU A 277 -21.40 36.13 -9.66
C LEU A 277 -22.55 37.14 -9.77
N LEU A 278 -23.76 36.77 -9.36
CA LEU A 278 -24.89 37.72 -9.27
C LEU A 278 -24.63 38.82 -8.23
N PHE A 279 -24.05 38.48 -7.08
CA PHE A 279 -23.65 39.46 -6.08
C PHE A 279 -22.57 40.40 -6.59
N LEU A 280 -21.53 39.88 -7.25
CA LEU A 280 -20.48 40.72 -7.85
C LEU A 280 -21.02 41.59 -9.01
N SER A 281 -21.95 41.05 -9.81
CA SER A 281 -22.63 41.79 -10.88
C SER A 281 -23.55 42.89 -10.33
N THR A 282 -24.25 42.65 -9.23
CA THR A 282 -25.12 43.66 -8.60
C THR A 282 -24.30 44.75 -7.91
N VAL A 283 -23.21 44.40 -7.23
CA VAL A 283 -22.27 45.37 -6.68
C VAL A 283 -21.63 46.19 -7.81
N GLY A 284 -21.20 45.56 -8.90
CA GLY A 284 -20.67 46.25 -10.08
C GLY A 284 -21.68 47.19 -10.74
N TYR A 285 -22.93 46.77 -10.85
CA TYR A 285 -24.03 47.61 -11.36
C TYR A 285 -24.33 48.78 -10.42
N LEU A 286 -24.34 48.58 -9.10
CA LEU A 286 -24.54 49.65 -8.13
C LEU A 286 -23.41 50.68 -8.19
N VAL A 287 -22.16 50.24 -8.31
CA VAL A 287 -21.00 51.14 -8.50
C VAL A 287 -21.14 51.90 -9.82
N TYR A 288 -21.53 51.24 -10.91
CA TYR A 288 -21.80 51.91 -12.18
C TYR A 288 -22.93 52.95 -12.05
N TYR A 289 -24.05 52.59 -11.41
CA TYR A 289 -25.20 53.46 -11.21
C TYR A 289 -24.83 54.71 -10.38
N PHE A 290 -24.15 54.53 -9.25
CA PHE A 290 -23.79 55.65 -8.36
C PHE A 290 -22.69 56.55 -8.91
N PHE A 291 -21.85 56.08 -9.84
CA PHE A 291 -20.77 56.88 -10.42
C PHE A 291 -21.09 57.42 -11.83
N PHE A 292 -22.04 56.84 -12.57
CA PHE A 292 -22.27 57.16 -13.99
C PHE A 292 -23.73 57.42 -14.39
N MET A 293 -24.72 57.28 -13.49
CA MET A 293 -26.10 57.68 -13.78
C MET A 293 -26.48 58.95 -13.02
N GLU A 294 -26.59 60.04 -13.77
CA GLU A 294 -27.19 61.31 -13.33
C GLU A 294 -28.72 61.14 -13.29
N ASP A 295 -29.33 61.48 -12.15
CA ASP A 295 -30.73 61.21 -11.82
C ASP A 295 -31.73 61.86 -12.80
N PRO A 296 -32.79 61.14 -13.15
CA PRO A 296 -34.12 61.71 -13.13
C PRO A 296 -34.98 60.96 -12.11
N ALA A 297 -35.48 61.75 -11.18
CA ALA A 297 -36.36 61.35 -10.10
C ALA A 297 -37.66 60.66 -10.58
N GLN A 298 -38.14 59.80 -9.68
CA GLN A 298 -39.53 59.57 -9.26
C GLN A 298 -40.02 58.13 -9.44
N SER A 299 -40.37 57.49 -8.33
CA SER A 299 -41.65 56.76 -8.24
C SER A 299 -42.00 56.39 -6.80
N ALA A 300 -43.10 57.02 -6.36
CA ALA A 300 -44.21 56.57 -5.51
C ALA A 300 -44.16 55.25 -4.71
N GLN A 301 -44.77 55.38 -3.52
CA GLN A 301 -45.11 54.38 -2.50
C GLN A 301 -46.02 53.22 -2.97
N ALA A 302 -45.87 52.04 -2.34
CA ALA A 302 -46.95 51.40 -1.57
C ALA A 302 -46.45 50.20 -0.74
N ARG A 303 -47.03 50.05 0.45
CA ARG A 303 -46.74 49.09 1.54
C ARG A 303 -47.58 47.79 1.41
N PRO A 304 -47.32 46.75 2.24
CA PRO A 304 -47.56 45.33 1.96
C PRO A 304 -48.80 44.72 2.63
N LYS A 305 -49.18 43.51 2.17
CA LYS A 305 -49.97 42.47 2.87
C LYS A 305 -49.48 41.12 2.34
N GLY A 306 -49.33 40.03 3.08
CA GLY A 306 -49.70 39.66 4.44
C GLY A 306 -49.58 38.13 4.52
N SER A 307 -48.98 37.65 5.59
CA SER A 307 -48.83 36.24 6.00
C SER A 307 -50.18 35.50 6.09
N GLN A 308 -50.19 34.17 5.85
CA GLN A 308 -50.69 33.18 6.82
C GLN A 308 -50.49 31.72 6.39
N SER A 309 -49.94 30.94 7.32
CA SER A 309 -49.91 29.48 7.37
C SER A 309 -51.25 28.91 7.86
N ALA A 310 -51.61 27.68 7.46
CA ALA A 310 -52.19 26.64 8.34
C ALA A 310 -52.44 25.30 7.62
N VAL A 311 -52.06 24.22 8.30
CA VAL A 311 -52.42 22.78 8.17
C VAL A 311 -53.42 22.53 9.35
N PRO A 312 -54.33 21.52 9.45
CA PRO A 312 -54.09 20.09 9.17
C PRO A 312 -55.29 19.12 8.90
N SER A 313 -54.96 17.81 8.90
CA SER A 313 -55.78 16.60 9.17
C SER A 313 -56.34 15.88 7.91
N SER A 314 -56.45 14.55 7.78
CA SER A 314 -56.28 13.40 8.69
C SER A 314 -56.26 12.06 7.90
N ARG A 315 -55.73 10.99 8.56
CA ARG A 315 -56.03 9.52 8.46
C ARG A 315 -55.81 8.80 7.12
N ALA A 316 -54.84 7.89 7.02
CA ALA A 316 -54.77 6.50 7.53
C ALA A 316 -55.16 5.48 6.44
N ASN A 317 -54.21 4.64 6.02
CA ASN A 317 -54.47 3.20 5.93
C ASN A 317 -53.18 2.39 5.87
N ASP A 318 -53.14 1.42 6.77
CA ASP A 318 -52.17 0.36 6.95
C ASP A 318 -52.52 -0.78 5.98
N SER A 319 -51.53 -1.32 5.28
CA SER A 319 -51.63 -2.66 4.69
C SER A 319 -50.24 -3.29 4.65
N ARG A 320 -49.93 -4.00 5.73
CA ARG A 320 -48.83 -4.97 5.78
C ARG A 320 -49.22 -6.18 4.95
N GLN A 321 -48.58 -6.34 3.80
CA GLN A 321 -48.63 -7.56 3.02
C GLN A 321 -47.44 -8.45 3.40
N ALA A 322 -47.75 -9.66 3.86
CA ALA A 322 -46.77 -10.68 4.21
C ALA A 322 -46.09 -11.20 2.95
N ASP A 323 -44.80 -10.90 2.80
CA ASP A 323 -43.99 -11.42 1.70
C ASP A 323 -43.47 -12.81 2.05
N THR A 324 -43.77 -13.76 1.17
CA THR A 324 -43.36 -15.14 1.30
C THR A 324 -41.90 -15.22 0.90
N ARG A 325 -41.02 -15.61 1.84
CA ARG A 325 -39.59 -15.82 1.59
C ARG A 325 -39.38 -16.80 0.43
N ARG A 326 -39.21 -16.27 -0.77
CA ARG A 326 -38.48 -16.92 -1.86
C ARG A 326 -36.99 -16.82 -1.52
N PRO A 327 -36.18 -17.86 -1.77
CA PRO A 327 -34.74 -17.75 -1.64
C PRO A 327 -34.27 -16.71 -2.66
N VAL A 328 -33.77 -15.57 -2.17
CA VAL A 328 -33.13 -14.55 -3.00
C VAL A 328 -31.87 -15.20 -3.56
N SER A 329 -31.88 -15.55 -4.83
CA SER A 329 -30.65 -15.93 -5.52
C SER A 329 -29.81 -14.67 -5.68
N ILE A 330 -28.60 -14.66 -5.11
CA ILE A 330 -27.65 -13.54 -5.23
C ILE A 330 -27.53 -13.11 -6.69
N ALA A 331 -27.78 -11.82 -6.96
CA ALA A 331 -27.73 -11.22 -8.30
C ALA A 331 -26.29 -11.16 -8.82
N LEU A 332 -25.99 -11.87 -9.91
CA LEU A 332 -24.65 -12.00 -10.51
C LEU A 332 -24.06 -10.65 -10.94
N PRO A 333 -22.71 -10.53 -11.04
CA PRO A 333 -22.07 -9.34 -11.60
C PRO A 333 -22.68 -8.94 -12.95
N TYR A 334 -22.76 -7.63 -13.20
CA TYR A 334 -23.34 -7.05 -14.42
C TYR A 334 -24.81 -7.44 -14.70
N ASN A 335 -25.54 -7.91 -13.68
CA ASN A 335 -26.89 -8.48 -13.83
C ASN A 335 -26.95 -9.63 -14.85
N ALA A 336 -25.88 -10.42 -14.95
CA ALA A 336 -25.86 -11.59 -15.81
C ALA A 336 -26.97 -12.58 -15.44
N ASN A 337 -27.58 -13.19 -16.46
CA ASN A 337 -28.58 -14.24 -16.31
C ASN A 337 -27.92 -15.50 -15.75
N ASN A 338 -26.75 -15.87 -16.30
CA ASN A 338 -25.97 -17.03 -15.89
C ASN A 338 -24.48 -16.69 -15.80
N ALA A 339 -23.77 -17.43 -14.96
CA ALA A 339 -22.32 -17.36 -14.83
C ALA A 339 -21.75 -18.77 -14.72
N TRP A 340 -20.80 -19.11 -15.57
CA TRP A 340 -20.10 -20.39 -15.56
C TRP A 340 -18.63 -20.17 -15.20
N PHE A 341 -18.10 -21.08 -14.39
CA PHE A 341 -16.69 -21.11 -14.06
C PHE A 341 -15.92 -21.78 -15.20
N THR A 342 -14.99 -21.05 -15.82
CA THR A 342 -14.32 -21.48 -17.05
C THR A 342 -12.93 -22.02 -16.78
N GLY A 343 -12.26 -21.56 -15.72
CA GLY A 343 -10.96 -22.09 -15.34
C GLY A 343 -10.27 -21.29 -14.25
N THR A 344 -9.16 -21.85 -13.75
CA THR A 344 -8.28 -21.19 -12.78
C THR A 344 -6.83 -21.27 -13.22
N VAL A 345 -6.07 -20.22 -12.95
CA VAL A 345 -4.61 -20.23 -13.02
C VAL A 345 -4.06 -20.10 -11.61
N THR A 346 -3.38 -21.15 -11.14
CA THR A 346 -2.75 -21.14 -9.82
C THR A 346 -1.34 -20.58 -9.94
N LYS A 347 -1.05 -19.49 -9.22
CA LYS A 347 0.29 -18.88 -9.14
C LYS A 347 1.06 -19.57 -8.00
N TYR A 348 2.24 -20.07 -8.33
CA TYR A 348 3.17 -20.67 -7.38
C TYR A 348 4.36 -19.74 -7.15
N ARG A 349 4.86 -19.68 -5.92
CA ARG A 349 6.13 -19.04 -5.56
C ARG A 349 6.81 -19.93 -4.52
N ASN A 350 8.05 -20.33 -4.75
CA ASN A 350 8.79 -21.27 -3.90
C ASN A 350 8.01 -22.58 -3.61
N GLY A 351 7.27 -23.11 -4.59
CA GLY A 351 6.47 -24.33 -4.44
C GLY A 351 5.16 -24.17 -3.65
N GLN A 352 4.89 -22.99 -3.08
CA GLN A 352 3.63 -22.70 -2.38
C GLN A 352 2.63 -22.00 -3.30
N VAL A 353 1.34 -22.30 -3.12
CA VAL A 353 0.25 -21.61 -3.83
C VAL A 353 0.09 -20.21 -3.23
N VAL A 354 0.51 -19.19 -3.98
CA VAL A 354 0.44 -17.78 -3.56
C VAL A 354 -0.76 -17.04 -4.13
N GLY A 355 -1.47 -17.62 -5.09
CA GLY A 355 -2.70 -17.03 -5.60
C GLY A 355 -3.41 -17.91 -6.60
N ARG A 356 -4.70 -17.62 -6.82
CA ARG A 356 -5.50 -18.23 -7.90
C ARG A 356 -6.25 -17.15 -8.65
N HIS A 357 -6.06 -17.10 -9.96
CA HIS A 357 -6.85 -16.28 -10.86
C HIS A 357 -8.02 -17.11 -11.37
N TYR A 358 -9.24 -16.57 -11.25
CA TYR A 358 -10.46 -17.26 -11.68
C TYR A 358 -10.98 -16.60 -12.96
N THR A 359 -11.45 -17.40 -13.90
CA THR A 359 -12.09 -16.93 -15.13
C THR A 359 -13.50 -17.47 -15.22
N PHE A 360 -14.41 -16.62 -15.67
CA PHE A 360 -15.84 -16.89 -15.78
C PHE A 360 -16.37 -16.46 -17.14
N THR A 361 -17.38 -17.15 -17.63
CA THR A 361 -18.21 -16.71 -18.75
C THR A 361 -19.56 -16.29 -18.20
N LEU A 362 -19.99 -15.07 -18.53
CA LEU A 362 -21.28 -14.48 -18.15
C LEU A 362 -22.20 -14.44 -19.37
N ASP A 363 -23.46 -14.82 -19.19
CA ASP A 363 -24.52 -14.62 -20.17
C ASP A 363 -25.33 -13.39 -19.78
N ILE A 364 -25.25 -12.34 -20.62
CA ILE A 364 -25.99 -11.09 -20.46
C ILE A 364 -26.83 -10.93 -21.73
N ASP A 365 -28.16 -11.02 -21.56
CA ASP A 365 -29.13 -10.87 -22.64
C ASP A 365 -28.86 -11.75 -23.88
N GLY A 366 -28.38 -12.99 -23.66
CA GLY A 366 -28.10 -13.96 -24.72
C GLY A 366 -26.73 -13.80 -25.40
N SER A 367 -25.90 -12.85 -24.93
CA SER A 367 -24.51 -12.66 -25.38
C SER A 367 -23.53 -13.10 -24.29
N GLU A 368 -22.45 -13.76 -24.71
CA GLU A 368 -21.42 -14.26 -23.80
C GLU A 368 -20.28 -13.25 -23.62
N TYR A 369 -19.97 -12.96 -22.37
CA TYR A 369 -18.89 -12.07 -21.95
C TYR A 369 -17.93 -12.79 -21.01
N THR A 370 -16.66 -12.43 -21.04
CA THR A 370 -15.67 -12.94 -20.08
C THR A 370 -15.57 -12.02 -18.88
N ALA A 371 -15.56 -12.60 -17.69
CA ALA A 371 -15.26 -11.92 -16.43
C ALA A 371 -14.21 -12.70 -15.65
N ASN A 372 -13.53 -12.05 -14.73
CA ASN A 372 -12.50 -12.67 -13.89
C ASN A 372 -12.80 -12.51 -12.40
N GLY A 373 -11.97 -13.13 -11.57
CA GLY A 373 -12.11 -13.05 -10.11
C GLY A 373 -12.05 -11.63 -9.54
N SER A 374 -11.34 -10.70 -10.19
CA SER A 374 -11.32 -9.29 -9.80
C SER A 374 -12.65 -8.60 -10.05
N ASP A 375 -13.33 -8.90 -11.16
CA ASP A 375 -14.66 -8.35 -11.45
C ASP A 375 -15.64 -8.79 -10.36
N PHE A 376 -15.69 -10.08 -10.04
CA PHE A 376 -16.52 -10.58 -8.92
C PHE A 376 -16.21 -9.87 -7.60
N ARG A 377 -14.93 -9.69 -7.24
CA ARG A 377 -14.55 -8.96 -6.03
C ARG A 377 -15.01 -7.49 -6.06
N ALA A 378 -14.93 -6.82 -7.21
CA ALA A 378 -15.39 -5.45 -7.37
C ALA A 378 -16.91 -5.31 -7.12
N PHE A 379 -17.69 -6.35 -7.42
CA PHE A 379 -19.12 -6.44 -7.10
C PHE A 379 -19.42 -6.93 -5.67
N GLY A 380 -18.40 -7.07 -4.82
CA GLY A 380 -18.54 -7.43 -3.41
C GLY A 380 -18.56 -8.94 -3.12
N TYR A 381 -18.14 -9.77 -4.07
CA TYR A 381 -18.08 -11.22 -3.86
C TYR A 381 -16.75 -11.67 -3.25
N THR A 382 -16.84 -12.64 -2.34
CA THR A 382 -15.71 -13.46 -1.92
C THR A 382 -15.77 -14.79 -2.67
N LEU A 383 -14.68 -15.16 -3.34
CA LEU A 383 -14.58 -16.43 -4.08
C LEU A 383 -13.77 -17.45 -3.29
N THR A 384 -14.27 -18.67 -3.18
CA THR A 384 -13.59 -19.80 -2.55
C THR A 384 -13.50 -20.96 -3.55
N TYR A 385 -12.29 -21.31 -3.93
CA TYR A 385 -12.02 -22.45 -4.79
C TYR A 385 -12.43 -23.77 -4.12
N ILE A 386 -13.07 -24.66 -4.87
CA ILE A 386 -13.33 -26.04 -4.44
C ILE A 386 -12.54 -27.01 -5.29
N ASN A 387 -12.76 -26.98 -6.60
CA ASN A 387 -12.08 -27.82 -7.58
C ASN A 387 -12.08 -27.13 -8.96
N ASP A 388 -11.48 -27.76 -9.96
CA ASP A 388 -11.30 -27.20 -11.31
C ASP A 388 -12.62 -26.91 -12.04
N CYS A 389 -13.76 -27.31 -11.46
CA CYS A 389 -15.07 -27.05 -12.03
C CYS A 389 -16.08 -26.39 -11.09
N THR A 390 -15.67 -26.00 -9.89
CA THR A 390 -16.57 -25.45 -8.88
C THR A 390 -15.90 -24.38 -8.06
N VAL A 391 -16.57 -23.23 -7.96
CA VAL A 391 -16.18 -22.13 -7.08
C VAL A 391 -17.39 -21.62 -6.31
N HIS A 392 -17.18 -21.34 -5.02
CA HIS A 392 -18.18 -20.73 -4.16
C HIS A 392 -18.05 -19.21 -4.22
N ALA A 393 -19.14 -18.53 -4.59
CA ALA A 393 -19.27 -17.09 -4.51
C ALA A 393 -20.14 -16.71 -3.31
N ARG A 394 -19.59 -15.90 -2.39
CA ARG A 394 -20.29 -15.43 -1.18
C ARG A 394 -20.43 -13.91 -1.20
N LYS A 395 -21.62 -13.40 -0.89
CA LYS A 395 -21.92 -11.97 -0.75
C LYS A 395 -23.00 -11.77 0.30
N ASP A 396 -22.82 -10.81 1.20
CA ASP A 396 -23.79 -10.43 2.25
C ASP A 396 -24.34 -11.60 3.10
N GLY A 397 -23.51 -12.63 3.33
CA GLY A 397 -23.89 -13.82 4.09
C GLY A 397 -24.52 -14.94 3.27
N GLU A 398 -24.98 -14.65 2.06
CA GLU A 398 -25.54 -15.62 1.11
C GLU A 398 -24.43 -16.30 0.30
N ARG A 399 -24.70 -17.53 -0.15
CA ARG A 399 -23.76 -18.35 -0.93
C ARG A 399 -24.40 -18.81 -2.24
N ARG A 400 -23.65 -18.71 -3.34
CA ARG A 400 -24.00 -19.27 -4.65
C ARG A 400 -22.83 -20.10 -5.16
N VAL A 401 -23.15 -21.29 -5.67
CA VAL A 401 -22.16 -22.18 -6.29
C VAL A 401 -22.15 -21.93 -7.79
N LEU A 402 -20.96 -21.74 -8.36
CA LEU A 402 -20.76 -21.56 -9.79
C LEU A 402 -20.00 -22.78 -10.32
N HIS A 403 -20.58 -23.43 -11.32
CA HIS A 403 -20.04 -24.63 -11.95
C HIS A 403 -19.56 -24.35 -13.38
N CYS A 404 -18.76 -25.24 -13.96
CA CYS A 404 -18.53 -25.19 -15.41
C CYS A 404 -19.82 -25.39 -16.19
N ARG A 405 -19.76 -24.99 -17.46
CA ARG A 405 -20.82 -25.29 -18.41
C ARG A 405 -20.89 -26.80 -18.65
N PRO A 406 -22.07 -27.43 -18.47
CA PRO A 406 -22.24 -28.83 -18.86
C PRO A 406 -22.15 -28.94 -20.39
N GLN A 407 -21.33 -29.88 -20.88
CA GLN A 407 -21.24 -30.17 -22.31
C GLN A 407 -22.29 -31.20 -22.72
N LEU A 408 -22.94 -30.96 -23.85
CA LEU A 408 -23.78 -31.96 -24.51
C LEU A 408 -22.89 -33.12 -24.97
N GLN A 409 -23.37 -34.34 -24.77
CA GLN A 409 -22.60 -35.59 -24.90
C GLN A 409 -22.08 -35.89 -26.33
N GLN A 410 -22.35 -35.02 -27.30
CA GLN A 410 -21.89 -35.12 -28.70
C GLN A 410 -20.51 -34.50 -28.96
N GLU A 411 -19.88 -33.82 -28.00
CA GLU A 411 -18.54 -33.22 -28.14
C GLU A 411 -17.43 -33.90 -27.32
N ARG A 412 -17.61 -35.16 -26.90
CA ARG A 412 -16.47 -35.99 -26.46
C ARG A 412 -15.88 -36.76 -27.66
N VAL A 413 -15.32 -36.02 -28.62
CA VAL A 413 -14.53 -36.61 -29.70
C VAL A 413 -13.04 -36.40 -29.41
N ALA A 414 -12.40 -37.50 -29.02
CA ALA A 414 -10.97 -37.81 -29.05
C ALA A 414 -10.00 -36.83 -28.37
N GLU A 415 -9.86 -36.93 -27.04
CA GLU A 415 -8.54 -36.69 -26.43
C GLU A 415 -7.60 -37.80 -26.91
N THR A 416 -6.78 -37.49 -27.91
CA THR A 416 -5.66 -38.33 -28.32
C THR A 416 -4.68 -38.37 -27.14
N TYR A 417 -4.70 -39.46 -26.39
CA TYR A 417 -3.58 -39.84 -25.54
C TYR A 417 -2.35 -40.01 -26.45
N ASN A 418 -1.56 -38.96 -26.59
CA ASN A 418 -0.16 -39.13 -26.94
C ASN A 418 0.49 -39.81 -25.74
N GLN A 419 0.52 -41.15 -25.78
CA GLN A 419 1.49 -41.94 -25.05
C GLN A 419 2.88 -41.44 -25.46
N ILE A 420 3.47 -40.56 -24.66
CA ILE A 420 4.91 -40.41 -24.63
C ILE A 420 5.41 -41.67 -23.92
N SER A 421 5.83 -42.66 -24.71
CA SER A 421 6.55 -43.84 -24.24
C SER A 421 7.89 -43.38 -23.67
N ILE A 422 7.95 -43.19 -22.35
CA ILE A 422 9.20 -43.19 -21.61
C ILE A 422 9.57 -44.67 -21.51
N PHE A 423 10.40 -45.16 -22.42
CA PHE A 423 11.24 -46.38 -22.38
C PHE A 423 11.40 -46.91 -23.82
N GLY A 424 12.63 -46.88 -24.34
CA GLY A 424 12.96 -47.57 -25.59
C GLY A 424 14.24 -47.06 -26.27
N ASP A 425 15.34 -47.72 -25.94
CA ASP A 425 16.38 -48.17 -26.88
C ASP A 425 17.56 -47.24 -27.22
N ASP A 426 18.63 -47.45 -26.46
CA ASP A 426 20.01 -47.35 -26.92
C ASP A 426 20.22 -48.25 -28.16
N ALA A 427 20.11 -47.66 -29.34
CA ALA A 427 20.61 -48.25 -30.58
C ALA A 427 21.45 -47.22 -31.33
N ALA A 428 22.77 -47.30 -31.11
CA ALA A 428 23.76 -46.63 -31.93
C ALA A 428 23.72 -47.19 -33.37
N PRO A 429 23.82 -46.35 -34.42
CA PRO A 429 24.26 -46.81 -35.72
C PRO A 429 25.72 -46.43 -35.94
N SER A 430 26.50 -47.46 -36.23
CA SER A 430 27.78 -47.42 -36.89
C SER A 430 27.74 -46.66 -38.23
N GLY A 431 28.79 -45.88 -38.48
CA GLY A 431 29.45 -45.82 -39.80
C GLY A 431 28.99 -44.75 -40.79
N ALA A 432 29.75 -43.66 -40.86
CA ALA A 432 30.45 -43.22 -42.08
C ALA A 432 31.73 -42.49 -41.68
#